data_AF-A0A661EBT2-F1
#
_entry.id   AF-A0A661EBT2-F1
#
_cell.length_a   1.000
_cell.length_b   1.000
_cell.length_c   1.000
_cell.angle_alpha   90.00
_cell.angle_beta   90.00
_cell.angle_gamma   90.00
#
_symmetry.space_group_name_H-M   'P 1'
#
loop_
_entity.id
_entity.type
_entity.pdbx_description
1 polymer ?
#
loop_
_entity_poly.entity_id
_entity_poly.type
_entity_poly.pdbx_seq_one_letter_code
_entity_poly.pdbx_strand_id
1 'polypeptide(L)'
;MNHYLKRWQYLEIACRPQVWRRAIKTALLVGTLLMLINQGDLLMRMQLDRKTVLKIILTYLVPYLVSTTSSVAAIVEHERLAD
;
A
#
# COMPACT_ATOMS: atom_id res chain seq x y z
N MET A 1 -14.72 -5.39 26.10
CA MET A 1 -14.96 -6.37 25.02
C MET A 1 -14.85 -5.76 23.60
N ASN A 2 -14.20 -4.60 23.36
CA ASN A 2 -14.38 -3.85 22.11
C ASN A 2 -13.15 -3.74 21.17
N HIS A 3 -11.94 -4.07 21.62
CA HIS A 3 -10.74 -3.94 20.76
C HIS A 3 -10.60 -5.04 19.71
N TYR A 4 -11.11 -6.25 19.99
CA TYR A 4 -11.06 -7.36 19.04
C TYR A 4 -12.00 -7.15 17.86
N LEU A 5 -13.25 -6.74 18.11
CA LEU A 5 -14.24 -6.44 17.06
C LEU A 5 -13.71 -5.37 16.08
N LYS A 6 -13.08 -4.31 16.60
CA LYS A 6 -12.45 -3.28 15.76
C LYS A 6 -11.33 -3.84 14.88
N ARG A 7 -10.44 -4.71 15.39
CA ARG A 7 -9.35 -5.28 14.57
C ARG A 7 -9.87 -6.13 13.41
N TRP A 8 -10.91 -6.92 13.64
CA TRP A 8 -11.53 -7.72 12.58
C TRP A 8 -12.22 -6.86 11.52
N GLN A 9 -12.91 -5.79 11.93
CA GLN A 9 -13.51 -4.83 10.99
C GLN A 9 -12.45 -4.17 10.08
N TYR A 10 -11.29 -3.80 10.62
CA TYR A 10 -10.21 -3.21 9.81
C TYR A 10 -9.67 -4.19 8.76
N LEU A 11 -9.46 -5.46 9.13
CA LEU A 11 -8.98 -6.49 8.21
C LEU A 11 -10.02 -6.81 7.13
N GLU A 12 -11.29 -6.90 7.51
CA GLU A 12 -12.40 -7.12 6.59
C GLU A 12 -12.50 -5.98 5.56
N ILE A 13 -12.45 -4.72 6.01
CA ILE A 13 -12.46 -3.55 5.13
C ILE A 13 -11.22 -3.54 4.23
N ALA A 14 -10.04 -3.88 4.75
CA ALA A 14 -8.80 -3.94 3.97
C ALA A 14 -8.88 -4.98 2.83
N CYS A 15 -9.57 -6.09 3.06
CA CYS A 15 -9.82 -7.13 2.05
C CYS A 15 -10.95 -6.78 1.07
N ARG A 16 -11.67 -5.67 1.23
CA ARG A 16 -12.76 -5.29 0.32
C ARG A 16 -12.24 -5.05 -1.10
N PRO A 17 -12.97 -5.48 -2.15
CA PRO A 17 -12.53 -5.39 -3.54
C PRO A 17 -12.12 -3.99 -4.02
N GLN A 18 -12.75 -2.97 -3.47
CA GLN A 18 -12.46 -1.57 -3.77
C GLN A 18 -11.12 -1.10 -3.19
N VAL A 19 -10.76 -1.56 -1.98
CA VAL A 19 -9.55 -1.12 -1.26
C VAL A 19 -8.31 -1.70 -1.91
N TRP A 20 -8.24 -3.02 -2.12
CA TRP A 20 -7.06 -3.65 -2.74
C TRP A 20 -6.85 -3.17 -4.20
N ARG A 21 -7.92 -2.98 -4.99
CA ARG A 21 -7.81 -2.44 -6.37
C ARG A 21 -7.21 -1.03 -6.38
N ARG A 22 -7.67 -0.16 -5.47
CA ARG A 22 -7.13 1.19 -5.34
C ARG A 22 -5.67 1.13 -4.89
N ALA A 23 -5.37 0.33 -3.87
CA ALA A 23 -4.02 0.18 -3.32
C ALA A 23 -3.03 -0.35 -4.35
N ILE A 24 -3.39 -1.35 -5.16
CA ILE A 24 -2.55 -1.86 -6.25
C ILE A 24 -2.31 -0.79 -7.31
N LYS A 25 -3.36 -0.07 -7.75
CA LYS A 25 -3.20 1.01 -8.73
C LYS A 25 -2.24 2.09 -8.22
N THR A 26 -2.41 2.53 -6.97
CA THR A 26 -1.52 3.50 -6.33
C THR A 26 -0.10 2.95 -6.22
N ALA A 27 0.06 1.69 -5.80
CA ALA A 27 1.36 1.04 -5.68
C ALA A 27 2.09 0.95 -7.02
N LEU A 28 1.40 0.59 -8.09
CA LEU A 28 1.99 0.50 -9.43
C LEU A 28 2.38 1.88 -9.95
N LEU A 29 1.50 2.88 -9.87
CA LEU A 29 1.80 4.22 -10.38
C LEU A 29 2.91 4.89 -9.55
N VAL A 30 2.69 5.04 -8.26
CA VAL A 30 3.60 5.76 -7.37
C VAL A 30 4.89 4.96 -7.18
N GLY A 31 4.80 3.64 -7.02
CA GLY A 31 5.97 2.76 -6.90
C GLY A 31 6.82 2.72 -8.16
N THR A 32 6.24 2.75 -9.36
CA THR A 32 7.03 2.84 -10.60
C THR A 32 7.77 4.17 -10.67
N LEU A 33 7.10 5.29 -10.38
CA LEU A 33 7.75 6.61 -10.34
C LEU A 33 8.90 6.63 -9.32
N LEU A 34 8.65 6.18 -8.08
CA LEU A 34 9.69 6.14 -7.05
C LEU A 34 10.85 5.22 -7.41
N MET A 35 10.58 4.08 -8.06
CA MET A 35 11.63 3.13 -8.46
C MET A 35 12.52 3.75 -9.53
N LEU A 36 11.93 4.43 -10.52
CA LEU A 36 12.67 5.10 -11.58
C LEU A 36 13.57 6.22 -11.03
N ILE A 37 13.07 7.07 -10.13
CA ILE A 37 13.88 8.17 -9.58
C ILE A 37 14.96 7.71 -8.59
N ASN A 38 14.77 6.58 -7.91
CA ASN A 38 15.62 6.16 -6.79
C ASN A 38 16.58 5.02 -7.15
N GLN A 39 16.23 4.20 -8.14
CA GLN A 39 17.03 3.06 -8.59
C GLN A 39 17.10 2.93 -10.12
N GLY A 40 16.60 3.90 -10.89
CA GLY A 40 16.64 3.87 -12.36
C GLY A 40 18.06 3.65 -12.91
N ASP A 41 19.05 4.33 -12.33
CA ASP A 41 20.46 4.17 -12.73
C ASP A 41 21.00 2.75 -12.48
N LEU A 42 20.61 2.12 -11.36
CA LEU A 42 21.02 0.75 -11.06
C LEU A 42 20.37 -0.26 -12.01
N LEU A 43 19.12 0.01 -12.42
CA LEU A 43 18.41 -0.78 -13.41
C LEU A 43 19.11 -0.70 -14.77
N MET A 44 19.50 0.51 -15.21
CA MET A 44 20.20 0.73 -16.48
C MET A 44 21.60 0.10 -16.49
N ARG A 45 22.28 0.06 -15.35
CA ARG A 45 23.60 -0.57 -15.19
C ARG A 45 23.54 -2.09 -14.97
N MET A 46 22.34 -2.69 -14.94
CA MET A 46 22.11 -4.11 -14.58
C MET A 46 22.72 -4.55 -13.24
N GLN A 47 22.86 -3.63 -12.28
CA GLN A 47 23.45 -3.90 -10.97
C GLN A 47 22.37 -4.28 -9.94
N LEU A 48 21.81 -5.48 -10.11
CA LEU A 48 20.78 -6.02 -9.22
C LEU A 48 21.40 -6.92 -8.14
N ASP A 49 21.85 -6.31 -7.05
CA ASP A 49 22.18 -7.03 -5.82
C ASP A 49 20.94 -7.21 -4.93
N ARG A 50 21.02 -8.12 -3.94
CA ARG A 50 19.94 -8.41 -2.97
C ARG A 50 19.40 -7.16 -2.29
N LYS A 51 20.26 -6.19 -1.97
CA LYS A 51 19.87 -4.91 -1.38
C LYS A 51 19.01 -4.07 -2.32
N THR A 52 19.34 -4.05 -3.61
CA THR A 52 18.58 -3.31 -4.63
C THR A 52 17.20 -3.94 -4.85
N VAL A 53 17.13 -5.28 -4.90
CA VAL A 53 15.85 -6.00 -4.99
C VAL A 53 14.95 -5.69 -3.79
N LEU A 54 15.48 -5.73 -2.57
CA LEU A 54 14.71 -5.38 -1.37
C LEU A 54 14.19 -3.93 -1.43
N LYS A 55 15.02 -2.98 -1.88
CA LYS A 55 14.61 -1.58 -2.08
C LYS A 55 13.46 -1.48 -3.08
N ILE A 56 13.57 -2.16 -4.23
CA ILE A 56 12.52 -2.17 -5.26
C ILE A 56 11.21 -2.69 -4.67
N ILE A 57 11.23 -3.82 -3.94
CA ILE A 57 10.03 -4.36 -3.29
C ILE A 57 9.41 -3.33 -2.35
N LEU A 58 10.24 -2.68 -1.51
CA LEU A 58 9.78 -1.68 -0.56
C LEU A 58 9.15 -0.47 -1.25
N THR A 59 9.69 -0.09 -2.42
CA THR A 59 9.18 1.02 -3.23
C THR A 59 7.75 0.79 -3.71
N TYR A 60 7.32 -0.46 -3.93
CA TYR A 60 5.92 -0.79 -4.24
C TYR A 60 5.10 -1.06 -2.97
N LEU A 61 5.72 -1.64 -1.94
CA LEU A 61 5.04 -2.00 -0.69
C LEU A 61 4.57 -0.76 0.09
N VAL A 62 5.40 0.29 0.17
CA VAL A 62 5.08 1.52 0.89
C VAL A 62 3.79 2.19 0.35
N PRO A 63 3.66 2.51 -0.95
CA PRO A 63 2.44 3.13 -1.49
C PRO A 63 1.22 2.20 -1.40
N TYR A 64 1.40 0.87 -1.47
CA TYR A 64 0.32 -0.08 -1.21
C TYR A 64 -0.22 0.03 0.21
N LEU A 65 0.68 0.00 1.21
CA LEU A 65 0.31 0.06 2.63
C LEU A 65 -0.35 1.39 2.96
N VAL A 66 0.22 2.51 2.51
CA VAL A 66 -0.35 3.85 2.73
C VAL A 66 -1.74 3.96 2.10
N SER A 67 -1.91 3.49 0.86
CA SER A 67 -3.23 3.52 0.21
C SER A 67 -4.25 2.65 0.94
N THR A 68 -3.84 1.49 1.46
CA THR A 68 -4.72 0.57 2.20
C THR A 68 -5.14 1.19 3.53
N THR A 69 -4.19 1.68 4.33
CA THR A 69 -4.49 2.24 5.66
C THR A 69 -5.35 3.50 5.57
N SER A 70 -5.07 4.40 4.63
CA SER A 70 -5.90 5.59 4.40
C SER A 70 -7.31 5.23 3.93
N SER A 71 -7.46 4.22 3.06
CA SER A 71 -8.78 3.80 2.59
C SER A 71 -9.61 3.16 3.69
N VAL A 72 -9.01 2.28 4.50
CA VAL A 72 -9.69 1.66 5.65
C VAL A 72 -10.11 2.72 6.66
N ALA A 73 -9.21 3.65 7.01
CA ALA A 73 -9.52 4.73 7.94
C ALA A 73 -10.68 5.62 7.44
N ALA A 74 -10.68 5.96 6.15
CA ALA A 74 -11.75 6.76 5.55
C ALA A 74 -13.11 6.03 5.56
N ILE A 75 -13.14 4.72 5.28
CA ILE A 75 -14.36 3.91 5.32
C ILE A 75 -14.90 3.82 6.76
N VAL A 76 -14.02 3.54 7.73
CA VAL A 76 -14.40 3.46 9.15
C VAL A 76 -14.97 4.79 9.66
N GLU A 77 -14.36 5.92 9.31
CA GLU A 77 -14.90 7.23 9.71
C GLU A 77 -16.23 7.55 9.03
N HIS A 78 -16.40 7.18 7.75
CA HIS A 78 -17.67 7.36 7.05
C HIS A 78 -18.79 6.50 7.64
N GLU A 79 -18.51 5.24 8.00
CA GLU A 79 -19.47 4.37 8.70
C GLU A 79 -19.84 4.97 10.08
N ARG A 80 -18.88 5.55 10.82
CA ARG A 80 -19.12 6.20 12.13
C ARG A 80 -20.01 7.45 12.07
N LEU A 81 -19.98 8.21 10.96
CA LEU A 81 -20.78 9.42 10.78
C LEU A 81 -22.21 9.13 10.32
N ALA A 82 -22.48 7.91 9.85
CA ALA A 82 -23.81 7.47 9.39
C ALA A 82 -24.65 6.83 10.52
N ASP A 83 -24.03 6.55 11.67
CA ASP A 83 -24.66 6.11 12.92
C ASP A 83 -25.11 7.31 13.78
#